data_AF-A0A381UKD5-F1
#
_entry.id   AF-A0A381UKD5-F1
#
_cell.length_a   1.000
_cell.length_b   1.000
_cell.length_c   1.000
_cell.angle_alpha   90.00
_cell.angle_beta   90.00
_cell.angle_gamma   90.00
#
_symmetry.space_group_name_H-M   'P 1'
#
loop_
_entity.id
_entity.type
_entity.pdbx_description
1 polymer ?
#
loop_
_entity_poly.entity_id
_entity_poly.type
_entity_poly.pdbx_seq_one_letter_code
_entity_poly.pdbx_strand_id
1 'polypeptide(L)'
;MAGLIRTVVAPHTPRMGIEEQAPDFVRALIQGQREMGEEIRAEKPDVLIINSAHWVCTFNWHVTCQAEHKGRCVADEAPELIDGVPYHWKGDPELARAILTEFSEADIPGNPNDTPHFQWDYGSWVPAKYLDPQAEVPIILIGAVVSADIEE
;
A
#
# COMPACT_ATOMS: atom_id res chain seq x y z
N MET A 1 -7.96 -16.63 15.69
CA MET A 1 -7.35 -15.53 16.46
C MET A 1 -7.31 -14.34 15.53
N ALA A 2 -7.79 -13.17 15.97
CA ALA A 2 -7.59 -11.92 15.24
C ALA A 2 -6.27 -11.30 15.68
N GLY A 3 -5.52 -10.70 14.76
CA GLY A 3 -4.25 -10.03 15.08
C GLY A 3 -3.33 -9.88 13.87
N LEU A 4 -2.19 -9.23 14.09
CA LEU A 4 -1.13 -9.09 13.11
C LEU A 4 -0.45 -10.44 12.89
N ILE A 5 -0.60 -11.02 11.70
CA ILE A 5 0.00 -12.32 11.37
C ILE A 5 1.43 -12.19 10.81
N ARG A 6 1.75 -11.07 10.15
CA ARG A 6 3.07 -10.83 9.56
C ARG A 6 3.37 -9.33 9.45
N THR A 7 4.65 -9.00 9.54
CA THR A 7 5.19 -7.67 9.21
C THR A 7 6.30 -7.86 8.20
N VAL A 8 6.29 -7.08 7.11
CA VAL A 8 7.27 -7.19 6.04
C VAL A 8 7.75 -5.82 5.60
N VAL A 9 8.95 -5.78 5.05
CA VAL A 9 9.48 -4.61 4.34
C VAL A 9 9.50 -4.96 2.86
N ALA A 10 8.74 -4.21 2.08
CA ALA A 10 8.51 -4.46 0.66
C ALA A 10 9.09 -3.32 -0.18
N PRO A 11 10.08 -3.57 -1.06
CA PRO A 11 10.62 -2.53 -1.92
C PRO A 11 9.59 -2.09 -2.97
N HIS A 12 9.74 -0.87 -3.47
CA HIS A 12 8.78 -0.24 -4.37
C HIS A 12 9.41 0.60 -5.48
N THR A 13 10.65 0.30 -5.88
CA THR A 13 11.28 1.05 -6.98
C THR A 13 10.42 0.97 -8.25
N PRO A 14 10.18 2.08 -8.97
CA PRO A 14 9.30 2.08 -10.15
C PRO A 14 9.86 1.22 -11.29
N ARG A 15 11.16 0.90 -11.26
CA ARG A 15 11.83 -0.05 -12.18
C ARG A 15 11.29 -1.48 -12.06
N MET A 16 10.56 -1.79 -11.00
CA MET A 16 9.84 -3.05 -10.82
C MET A 16 8.38 -2.96 -11.27
N GLY A 17 7.85 -1.81 -11.68
CA GLY A 17 6.43 -1.68 -12.00
C GLY A 17 6.01 -2.50 -13.23
N ILE A 18 6.74 -2.32 -14.32
CA ILE A 18 6.53 -3.02 -15.60
C ILE A 18 7.65 -4.04 -15.78
N GLU A 19 7.33 -5.32 -15.58
CA GLU A 19 8.32 -6.40 -15.51
C GLU A 19 9.02 -6.65 -16.84
N GLU A 20 8.32 -6.45 -17.95
CA GLU A 20 8.88 -6.58 -19.29
C GLU A 20 10.02 -5.57 -19.52
N GLN A 21 9.97 -4.42 -18.85
CA GLN A 21 10.94 -3.33 -18.95
C GLN A 21 11.98 -3.36 -17.81
N ALA A 22 11.81 -4.25 -16.83
CA ALA A 22 12.65 -4.29 -15.65
C ALA A 22 14.11 -4.67 -15.99
N PRO A 23 15.12 -3.89 -15.54
CA PRO A 23 16.53 -4.23 -15.69
C PRO A 23 16.89 -5.55 -15.00
N ASP A 24 17.92 -6.25 -15.49
CA ASP A 24 18.32 -7.56 -14.95
C ASP A 24 18.63 -7.54 -13.44
N PHE A 25 19.23 -6.44 -12.96
CA PHE A 25 19.63 -6.34 -11.55
C PHE A 25 18.45 -6.23 -10.56
N VAL A 26 17.23 -5.91 -11.01
CA VAL A 26 16.03 -5.88 -10.15
C VAL A 26 15.22 -7.19 -10.20
N ARG A 27 15.58 -8.14 -11.08
CA ARG A 27 14.84 -9.39 -11.27
C ARG A 27 14.80 -10.24 -10.00
N ALA A 28 15.90 -10.30 -9.26
CA ALA A 28 15.96 -11.01 -7.98
C ALA A 28 15.04 -10.37 -6.93
N LEU A 29 14.92 -9.03 -6.93
CA LEU A 29 13.99 -8.31 -6.05
C LEU A 29 12.53 -8.64 -6.38
N ILE A 30 12.18 -8.64 -7.67
CA ILE A 30 10.84 -9.01 -8.15
C ILE A 30 10.50 -10.44 -7.70
N GLN A 31 11.40 -11.38 -7.93
CA GLN A 31 11.19 -12.77 -7.56
C GLN A 31 11.01 -12.94 -6.04
N GLY A 32 11.89 -12.33 -5.23
CA GLY A 32 11.79 -12.41 -3.78
C GLY A 32 10.49 -11.81 -3.23
N GLN A 33 9.97 -10.73 -3.84
CA GLN A 33 8.71 -10.13 -3.44
C GLN A 33 7.48 -10.96 -3.84
N ARG A 34 7.56 -11.69 -4.98
CA ARG A 34 6.55 -12.67 -5.38
C ARG A 34 6.48 -13.84 -4.40
N GLU A 35 7.63 -14.42 -4.05
CA GLU A 35 7.75 -15.49 -3.06
C GLU A 35 7.21 -15.05 -1.69
N MET A 36 7.59 -13.84 -1.25
CA MET A 36 7.06 -13.23 -0.04
C MET A 36 5.52 -13.11 -0.09
N GLY A 37 4.97 -12.67 -1.23
CA GLY A 37 3.53 -12.59 -1.44
C GLY A 37 2.83 -13.95 -1.38
N GLU A 38 3.44 -14.98 -1.96
CA GLU A 38 2.92 -16.35 -1.89
C GLU A 38 2.86 -16.87 -0.45
N GLU A 39 3.91 -16.65 0.35
CA GLU A 39 3.92 -17.01 1.77
C GLU A 39 2.83 -16.26 2.55
N ILE A 40 2.73 -14.94 2.37
CA ILE A 40 1.70 -14.12 3.03
C ILE A 40 0.30 -14.63 2.66
N ARG A 41 0.01 -14.84 1.38
CA ARG A 41 -1.32 -15.31 0.94
C ARG A 41 -1.62 -16.74 1.41
N ALA A 42 -0.62 -17.59 1.60
CA ALA A 42 -0.81 -18.94 2.15
C ALA A 42 -1.34 -18.92 3.60
N GLU A 43 -1.02 -17.86 4.36
CA GLU A 43 -1.54 -17.61 5.71
C GLU A 43 -2.97 -17.04 5.71
N LYS A 44 -3.52 -16.69 4.53
CA LYS A 44 -4.88 -16.19 4.30
C LYS A 44 -5.22 -14.92 5.13
N PRO A 45 -4.46 -13.82 4.98
CA PRO A 45 -4.80 -12.56 5.60
C PRO A 45 -6.17 -12.08 5.13
N ASP A 46 -6.92 -11.46 6.04
CA ASP A 46 -8.18 -10.79 5.72
C ASP A 46 -7.94 -9.44 5.02
N VAL A 47 -6.85 -8.74 5.34
CA VAL A 47 -6.48 -7.42 4.81
C VAL A 47 -4.95 -7.27 4.74
N LEU A 48 -4.45 -6.56 3.73
CA LEU A 48 -3.08 -6.03 3.71
C LEU A 48 -3.11 -4.53 4.06
N ILE A 49 -2.29 -4.13 5.03
CA ILE A 49 -2.09 -2.72 5.38
C ILE A 49 -0.74 -2.28 4.83
N ILE A 50 -0.72 -1.25 3.99
CA ILE A 50 0.49 -0.70 3.38
C ILE A 50 0.71 0.72 3.90
N ASN A 51 1.79 0.93 4.65
CA ASN A 51 2.28 2.26 4.94
C ASN A 51 3.27 2.69 3.84
N SER A 52 2.88 3.66 3.01
CA SER A 52 3.69 4.06 1.85
C SER A 52 4.53 5.29 2.14
N ALA A 53 5.83 5.19 1.86
CA ALA A 53 6.76 6.31 1.88
C ALA A 53 6.44 7.38 0.83
N HIS A 54 5.66 7.05 -0.22
CA HIS A 54 5.30 7.97 -1.29
C HIS A 54 3.92 8.62 -1.08
N TRP A 55 3.10 8.13 -0.16
CA TRP A 55 1.92 8.87 0.28
C TRP A 55 2.27 9.79 1.45
N VAL A 56 2.98 10.87 1.12
CA VAL A 56 3.49 11.85 2.10
C VAL A 56 2.36 12.73 2.64
N CYS A 57 2.22 12.76 3.96
CA CYS A 57 1.25 13.56 4.70
C CYS A 57 1.98 14.56 5.61
N THR A 58 1.44 15.77 5.75
CA THR A 58 2.14 16.83 6.49
C THR A 58 1.87 16.82 7.99
N PHE A 59 0.62 16.54 8.40
CA PHE A 59 0.16 16.77 9.79
C PHE A 59 -0.60 15.60 10.41
N ASN A 60 -1.43 14.90 9.62
CA ASN A 60 -2.25 13.81 10.13
C ASN A 60 -1.88 12.50 9.44
N TRP A 61 -1.95 11.41 10.19
CA TRP A 61 -1.92 10.05 9.69
C TRP A 61 -3.21 9.78 8.92
N HIS A 62 -3.11 9.77 7.59
CA HIS A 62 -4.25 9.49 6.74
C HIS A 62 -4.38 7.99 6.47
N VAL A 63 -5.61 7.49 6.58
CA VAL A 63 -5.95 6.08 6.31
C VAL A 63 -6.99 6.05 5.20
N THR A 64 -6.78 5.25 4.16
CA THR A 64 -7.80 5.08 3.12
C THR A 64 -8.99 4.30 3.65
N CYS A 65 -10.21 4.76 3.39
CA CYS A 65 -11.43 4.06 3.80
C CYS A 65 -12.46 3.97 2.67
N GLN A 66 -11.99 4.01 1.42
CA GLN A 66 -12.79 3.63 0.26
C GLN A 66 -13.06 2.11 0.30
N ALA A 67 -14.27 1.70 -0.11
CA ALA A 67 -14.60 0.27 -0.26
C ALA A 67 -13.91 -0.38 -1.49
N GLU A 68 -13.53 0.44 -2.47
CA GLU A 68 -12.79 0.03 -3.65
C GLU A 68 -11.75 1.09 -4.00
N HIS A 69 -10.57 0.63 -4.41
CA HIS A 69 -9.49 1.46 -4.94
C HIS A 69 -9.42 1.22 -6.44
N LYS A 70 -9.76 2.22 -7.25
CA LYS A 70 -9.73 2.14 -8.72
C LYS A 70 -8.98 3.35 -9.26
N GLY A 71 -8.01 3.11 -10.13
CA GLY A 71 -7.25 4.19 -10.71
C GLY A 71 -6.23 3.74 -11.74
N ARG A 72 -5.29 4.62 -12.03
CA ARG A 72 -4.13 4.35 -12.88
C ARG A 72 -2.89 4.78 -12.12
N CYS A 73 -1.96 3.87 -11.94
CA CYS A 73 -0.70 4.13 -11.27
C CYS A 73 0.25 4.84 -12.23
N VAL A 74 0.77 5.99 -11.81
CA VAL A 74 1.86 6.72 -12.46
C VAL A 74 3.01 6.79 -11.46
N ALA A 75 4.24 6.58 -11.94
CA ALA A 75 5.42 6.85 -11.15
C ALA A 75 5.73 8.36 -11.22
N ASP A 76 5.24 9.14 -10.26
CA ASP A 76 5.32 10.61 -10.31
C ASP A 76 6.75 11.16 -10.51
N GLU A 77 7.76 10.47 -9.98
CA GLU A 77 9.18 10.86 -10.12
C GLU A 77 9.87 10.30 -11.38
N ALA A 78 9.26 9.31 -12.05
CA ALA A 78 9.82 8.61 -13.20
C ALA A 78 8.69 8.09 -14.12
N PRO A 79 7.87 8.98 -14.70
CA PRO A 79 6.65 8.60 -15.41
C PRO A 79 6.91 7.73 -16.64
N GLU A 80 8.12 7.76 -17.20
CA GLU A 80 8.54 6.86 -18.28
C GLU A 80 8.65 5.39 -17.86
N LEU A 81 8.73 5.09 -16.56
CA LEU A 81 8.81 3.73 -16.02
C LEU A 81 7.43 3.13 -15.70
N ILE A 82 6.47 3.98 -15.31
CA ILE A 82 5.07 3.60 -15.06
C ILE A 82 4.20 4.79 -15.51
N ASP A 83 3.55 4.66 -16.67
CA ASP A 83 2.89 5.74 -17.40
C ASP A 83 1.35 5.71 -17.28
N GLY A 84 0.82 5.04 -16.27
CA GLY A 84 -0.62 4.94 -16.04
C GLY A 84 -1.14 3.50 -16.16
N VAL A 85 -0.63 2.58 -15.34
CA VAL A 85 -1.11 1.19 -15.32
C VAL A 85 -2.42 1.10 -14.53
N PRO A 86 -3.53 0.57 -15.11
CA PRO A 86 -4.79 0.49 -14.38
C PRO A 86 -4.67 -0.48 -13.20
N TYR A 87 -5.33 -0.14 -12.11
CA TYR A 87 -5.42 -0.98 -10.92
C TYR A 87 -6.84 -1.01 -10.36
N HIS A 88 -7.17 -2.12 -9.71
CA HIS A 88 -8.41 -2.27 -8.95
C HIS A 88 -8.19 -3.22 -7.78
N TRP A 89 -8.34 -2.72 -6.57
CA TRP A 89 -8.34 -3.50 -5.33
C TRP A 89 -9.61 -3.20 -4.51
N LYS A 90 -10.01 -4.15 -3.67
CA LYS A 90 -10.99 -3.87 -2.60
C LYS A 90 -10.30 -3.10 -1.47
N GLY A 91 -11.06 -2.29 -0.74
CA GLY A 91 -10.66 -1.76 0.55
C GLY A 91 -11.44 -2.41 1.68
N ASP A 92 -11.03 -2.14 2.91
CA ASP A 92 -11.76 -2.52 4.13
C ASP A 92 -12.07 -1.27 4.97
N PRO A 93 -13.20 -0.60 4.70
CA PRO A 93 -13.55 0.64 5.39
C PRO A 93 -13.88 0.42 6.87
N GLU A 94 -14.32 -0.77 7.26
CA GLU A 94 -14.65 -1.08 8.65
C GLU A 94 -13.36 -1.15 9.48
N LEU A 95 -12.38 -1.96 9.04
CA LEU A 95 -11.09 -2.04 9.69
C LEU A 95 -10.33 -0.70 9.63
N ALA A 96 -10.40 0.02 8.51
CA ALA A 96 -9.74 1.31 8.38
C ALA A 96 -10.28 2.37 9.37
N ARG A 97 -11.59 2.36 9.64
CA ARG A 97 -12.21 3.21 10.66
C ARG A 97 -11.89 2.74 12.09
N ALA A 98 -11.73 1.43 12.30
CA ALA A 98 -11.25 0.92 13.57
C ALA A 98 -9.81 1.40 13.86
N ILE A 99 -8.90 1.37 12.88
CA ILE A 99 -7.54 1.92 13.01
C ILE A 99 -7.57 3.41 13.41
N LEU A 100 -8.43 4.21 12.78
CA LEU A 100 -8.57 5.63 13.13
C LEU A 100 -9.14 5.85 14.53
N THR A 101 -9.97 4.93 15.03
CA THR A 101 -10.45 4.96 16.42
C THR A 101 -9.28 4.76 17.37
N GLU A 102 -8.43 3.76 17.12
CA GLU A 102 -7.23 3.49 17.93
C GLU A 102 -6.25 4.68 17.90
N PHE A 103 -6.05 5.32 16.75
CA PHE A 103 -5.27 6.56 16.66
C PHE A 103 -5.82 7.64 17.59
N SER A 104 -7.15 7.83 17.58
CA SER A 104 -7.79 8.80 18.48
C SER A 104 -7.66 8.44 19.95
N GLU A 105 -7.74 7.15 20.32
CA GLU A 105 -7.56 6.71 21.71
C GLU A 105 -6.11 6.85 22.20
N ALA A 106 -5.15 6.81 21.27
CA ALA A 106 -3.73 7.01 21.52
C ALA A 106 -3.27 8.48 21.38
N ASP A 107 -4.20 9.43 21.22
CA ASP A 107 -3.90 10.85 20.95
C ASP A 107 -3.04 11.10 19.68
N ILE A 108 -3.03 10.16 18.73
CA ILE A 108 -2.36 10.27 17.43
C ILE A 108 -3.28 11.02 16.45
N PRO A 109 -2.81 12.09 15.77
CA PRO A 109 -3.63 12.85 14.83
C PRO A 109 -3.94 12.05 13.57
N GLY A 110 -5.09 11.37 13.55
CA GLY A 110 -5.57 10.57 12.42
C GLY A 110 -6.71 11.25 11.65
N ASN A 111 -6.77 11.08 10.32
CA ASN A 111 -7.92 11.50 9.54
C ASN A 111 -8.24 10.54 8.39
N PRO A 112 -9.53 10.26 8.14
CA PRO A 112 -9.89 9.40 7.03
C PRO A 112 -9.63 10.05 5.67
N ASN A 113 -9.24 9.22 4.70
CA ASN A 113 -9.31 9.55 3.29
C ASN A 113 -10.41 8.71 2.64
N ASP A 114 -11.57 9.34 2.41
CA ASP A 114 -12.72 8.76 1.73
C ASP A 114 -12.92 9.29 0.31
N THR A 115 -12.02 10.16 -0.18
CA THR A 115 -12.27 10.83 -1.45
C THR A 115 -12.22 9.83 -2.60
N PRO A 116 -13.23 9.83 -3.50
CA PRO A 116 -13.23 8.96 -4.68
C PRO A 116 -12.19 9.41 -5.74
N HIS A 117 -11.54 10.55 -5.53
CA HIS A 117 -10.53 11.10 -6.43
C HIS A 117 -9.10 10.73 -6.03
N PHE A 118 -8.91 10.10 -4.88
CA PHE A 118 -7.59 9.66 -4.46
C PHE A 118 -7.09 8.54 -5.35
N GLN A 119 -5.87 8.71 -5.86
CA GLN A 119 -5.15 7.71 -6.63
C GLN A 119 -3.97 7.24 -5.81
N TRP A 120 -3.66 5.95 -5.91
CA TRP A 120 -2.53 5.35 -5.24
C TRP A 120 -1.25 5.85 -5.88
N ASP A 121 -0.31 6.20 -5.02
CA ASP A 121 1.08 6.36 -5.40
C ASP A 121 1.66 5.03 -5.90
N TYR A 122 2.71 5.09 -6.71
CA TYR A 122 3.39 3.89 -7.18
C TYR A 122 4.08 3.11 -6.05
N GLY A 123 4.43 3.78 -4.96
CA GLY A 123 5.01 3.18 -3.75
C GLY A 123 4.09 2.16 -3.08
N SER A 124 2.77 2.39 -3.16
CA SER A 124 1.71 1.49 -2.72
C SER A 124 1.39 0.42 -3.77
N TRP A 125 1.33 0.81 -5.03
CA TRP A 125 0.92 -0.08 -6.12
C TRP A 125 1.94 -1.16 -6.45
N VAL A 126 3.23 -0.83 -6.54
CA VAL A 126 4.29 -1.80 -6.86
C VAL A 126 4.29 -2.99 -5.89
N PRO A 127 4.32 -2.80 -4.55
CA PRO A 127 4.27 -3.93 -3.63
C PRO A 127 2.93 -4.65 -3.68
N ALA A 128 1.80 -3.95 -3.78
CA ALA A 128 0.49 -4.60 -3.89
C ALA A 128 0.42 -5.60 -5.05
N LYS A 129 0.94 -5.22 -6.24
CA LYS A 129 0.99 -6.08 -7.42
C LYS A 129 1.76 -7.39 -7.18
N TYR A 130 2.83 -7.37 -6.39
CA TYR A 130 3.65 -8.55 -6.13
C TYR A 130 3.16 -9.37 -4.94
N LEU A 131 2.68 -8.70 -3.89
CA LEU A 131 2.13 -9.33 -2.70
C LEU A 131 0.77 -9.97 -2.96
N ASP A 132 -0.01 -9.46 -3.92
CA ASP A 132 -1.29 -10.02 -4.32
C ASP A 132 -1.62 -9.71 -5.79
N PRO A 133 -1.04 -10.47 -6.74
CA PRO A 133 -1.18 -10.20 -8.18
C PRO A 133 -2.60 -10.41 -8.73
N GLN A 134 -3.48 -11.08 -7.98
CA GLN A 134 -4.87 -11.31 -8.37
C GLN A 134 -5.85 -10.33 -7.72
N ALA A 135 -5.37 -9.43 -6.86
CA ALA A 135 -6.18 -8.45 -6.14
C ALA A 135 -7.36 -9.07 -5.37
N GLU A 136 -7.11 -10.20 -4.71
CA GLU A 136 -8.08 -10.95 -3.91
C GLU A 136 -8.20 -10.42 -2.49
N VAL A 137 -7.09 -9.94 -1.91
CA VAL A 137 -7.01 -9.45 -0.53
C VAL A 137 -7.29 -7.94 -0.51
N PRO A 138 -8.26 -7.46 0.29
CA PRO A 138 -8.49 -6.03 0.50
C PRO A 138 -7.24 -5.30 1.00
N ILE A 139 -7.09 -4.03 0.59
CA ILE A 139 -5.95 -3.19 0.95
C ILE A 139 -6.40 -1.92 1.66
N ILE A 140 -5.68 -1.57 2.73
CA ILE A 140 -5.74 -0.26 3.39
C ILE A 140 -4.37 0.40 3.21
N LEU A 141 -4.34 1.63 2.70
CA LEU A 141 -3.14 2.45 2.71
C LEU A 141 -3.12 3.35 3.95
N ILE A 142 -1.91 3.60 4.46
CA ILE A 142 -1.63 4.59 5.49
C ILE A 142 -0.52 5.51 4.97
N GLY A 143 -0.74 6.82 5.04
CA GLY A 143 0.26 7.80 4.63
C GLY A 143 1.43 7.90 5.60
N ALA A 144 2.60 8.30 5.10
CA ALA A 144 3.77 8.59 5.94
C ALA A 144 3.74 10.07 6.37
N VAL A 145 3.79 10.35 7.67
CA VAL A 145 3.66 11.71 8.20
C VAL A 145 5.03 12.31 8.50
N VAL A 146 5.34 13.45 7.89
CA VAL A 146 6.66 14.10 8.05
C VAL A 146 6.84 14.76 9.41
N SER A 147 5.75 15.23 10.03
CA SER A 147 5.79 15.87 11.35
C SER A 147 5.73 14.89 12.52
N ALA A 148 5.45 13.60 12.24
CA ALA A 148 5.36 12.57 13.27
C ALA A 148 6.74 12.25 13.84
N ASP A 149 6.78 11.87 15.11
CA ASP A 149 7.98 11.29 15.71
C ASP A 149 7.95 9.75 15.61
N ILE A 150 8.87 9.06 16.29
CA ILE A 150 8.99 7.59 16.21
C ILE A 150 7.99 6.86 17.13
N GLU A 151 7.34 7.57 18.04
CA GLU A 151 6.38 7.00 18.99
C GLU A 151 4.95 7.01 18.44
N GLU A 152 4.71 7.72 17.32
CA GLU A 152 3.50 7.66 16.49
C GLU A 152 3.62 6.58 15.39
#